data_AF-A0ABD3F140-F1
#
_entry.id   AF-A0ABD3F140-F1
#
_cell.length_a   1.000
_cell.length_b   1.000
_cell.length_c   1.000
_cell.angle_alpha   90.00
_cell.angle_beta   90.00
_cell.angle_gamma   90.00
#
_symmetry.space_group_name_H-M   'P 1'
#
loop_
_entity.id
_entity.type
_entity.pdbx_description
1 polymer ?
#
loop_
_entity_poly.entity_id
_entity_poly.type
_entity_poly.pdbx_seq_one_letter_code
_entity_poly.pdbx_strand_id
1 'polypeptide(L)'
;MPKRSDRQQLIHEVVDVLAVAAVEEEDDAMLDLADDSKTEEQLQLVQSSRYLVPRQRAEVCTLFLPDVFLYSIPESRFRDKTRMHRSSFTRIVREMEDNPIFHNNSYCPQAPVWMQLAVALDRFAHNGTSSQRLGL
;
A
#
# COMPACT_ATOMS: atom_id res chain seq x y z
N MET A 1 20.38 -0.38 21.87
CA MET A 1 20.53 0.25 20.53
C MET A 1 19.29 -0.09 19.71
N PRO A 2 18.62 0.87 19.05
CA PRO A 2 17.45 0.59 18.24
C PRO A 2 17.84 -0.27 17.03
N LYS A 3 17.11 -1.37 16.78
CA LYS A 3 17.35 -2.25 15.62
C LYS A 3 16.91 -1.52 14.35
N ARG A 4 17.83 -1.29 13.40
CA ARG A 4 17.50 -0.78 12.07
C ARG A 4 16.62 -1.81 11.36
N SER A 5 15.54 -1.36 10.72
CA SER A 5 14.71 -2.27 9.90
C SER A 5 15.49 -2.73 8.67
N ASP A 6 15.12 -3.88 8.11
CA ASP A 6 15.78 -4.46 6.94
C ASP A 6 15.83 -3.47 5.76
N ARG A 7 14.79 -2.63 5.61
CA ARG A 7 14.78 -1.52 4.63
C ARG A 7 15.86 -0.48 4.90
N GLN A 8 16.06 -0.09 6.16
CA GLN A 8 17.08 0.88 6.52
C GLN A 8 18.49 0.32 6.39
N GLN A 9 18.67 -0.99 6.59
CA GLN A 9 19.93 -1.68 6.34
C GLN A 9 20.25 -1.69 4.84
N LEU A 10 19.29 -2.12 4.02
CA LEU A 10 19.46 -2.14 2.55
C LEU A 10 19.76 -0.75 1.97
N ILE A 11 19.06 0.29 2.42
CA ILE A 11 19.30 1.67 1.94
C ILE A 11 20.70 2.13 2.33
N HIS A 12 21.16 1.80 3.54
CA HIS A 12 22.49 2.16 3.98
C HIS A 12 23.56 1.47 3.14
N GLU A 13 23.40 0.17 2.89
CA GLU A 13 24.32 -0.60 2.04
C GLU A 13 24.40 -0.06 0.61
N VAL A 14 23.25 0.31 0.02
CA VAL A 14 23.23 0.90 -1.34
C VAL A 14 23.88 2.29 -1.36
N VAL A 15 23.63 3.12 -0.34
CA VAL A 15 24.24 4.46 -0.23
C VAL A 15 25.75 4.36 -0.02
N ASP A 16 26.22 3.41 0.78
CA ASP A 16 27.64 3.17 1.00
C ASP A 16 28.35 2.75 -0.30
N VAL A 17 27.74 1.85 -1.08
CA VAL A 17 28.28 1.43 -2.39
C VAL A 17 28.32 2.60 -3.38
N LEU A 18 27.27 3.42 -3.44
CA LEU A 18 27.25 4.62 -4.30
C LEU A 18 28.27 5.67 -3.87
N ALA A 19 28.49 5.84 -2.56
CA ALA A 19 29.47 6.78 -2.04
C ALA A 19 30.90 6.33 -2.34
N VAL A 20 31.17 5.02 -2.28
CA VAL A 20 32.47 4.45 -2.68
C VAL A 20 32.69 4.66 -4.18
N ALA A 21 31.71 4.33 -5.04
CA ALA A 21 31.80 4.55 -6.48
C ALA A 21 31.98 6.03 -6.87
N ALA A 22 31.40 6.97 -6.11
CA ALA A 22 31.56 8.41 -6.36
C ALA A 22 32.94 8.95 -5.94
N VAL A 23 33.62 8.29 -4.99
CA VAL A 23 35.00 8.61 -4.60
C VAL A 23 35.99 7.99 -5.59
N GLU A 24 35.62 6.89 -6.26
CA GLU A 24 36.42 6.20 -7.27
C GLU A 24 36.51 6.94 -8.62
N GLU A 25 35.71 7.98 -8.90
CA GLU A 25 35.85 8.82 -10.11
C GLU A 25 37.07 9.77 -10.06
N GLU A 26 37.73 9.94 -8.90
CA GLU A 26 38.87 10.86 -8.74
C GLU A 26 40.26 10.19 -8.74
N ASP A 27 40.37 8.86 -8.61
CA ASP A 27 41.65 8.15 -8.52
C ASP A 27 41.82 7.10 -9.64
N ASP A 28 42.43 7.51 -10.76
CA ASP A 28 42.94 6.65 -11.83
C ASP A 28 44.11 5.76 -11.32
N ALA A 29 43.85 4.74 -10.50
CA ALA A 29 44.84 3.70 -10.20
C ALA A 29 44.21 2.38 -9.72
N MET A 30 44.19 1.41 -10.64
CA MET A 30 44.20 -0.05 -10.39
C MET A 30 42.90 -0.67 -9.87
N LEU A 31 42.02 -0.95 -10.83
CA LEU A 31 40.94 -1.95 -10.73
C LEU A 31 41.50 -3.28 -10.20
N ASP A 32 41.26 -3.55 -8.92
CA ASP A 32 41.05 -4.92 -8.46
C ASP A 32 39.59 -4.98 -7.99
N LEU A 33 38.78 -5.46 -8.94
CA LEU A 33 37.33 -5.57 -8.94
C LEU A 33 36.75 -5.75 -7.53
N ALA A 34 36.05 -4.74 -7.03
CA ALA A 34 35.06 -4.94 -5.99
C ALA A 34 34.16 -6.09 -6.46
N ASP A 35 34.19 -7.22 -5.74
CA ASP A 35 33.54 -8.49 -6.06
C ASP A 35 32.29 -8.32 -6.94
N ASP A 36 32.47 -8.41 -8.26
CA ASP A 36 31.42 -8.19 -9.26
C ASP A 36 30.23 -9.12 -8.99
N SER A 37 30.47 -10.27 -8.36
CA SER A 37 29.40 -11.19 -7.98
C SER A 37 28.48 -10.59 -6.92
N LYS A 38 29.02 -9.84 -5.95
CA LYS A 38 28.24 -9.21 -4.89
C LYS A 38 27.43 -8.02 -5.40
N THR A 39 28.00 -7.23 -6.32
CA THR A 39 27.28 -6.12 -6.95
C THR A 39 26.18 -6.64 -7.88
N GLU A 40 26.44 -7.72 -8.64
CA GLU A 40 25.43 -8.41 -9.45
C GLU A 40 24.31 -9.03 -8.60
N GLU A 41 24.62 -9.67 -7.48
CA GLU A 41 23.64 -10.23 -6.55
C GLU A 41 22.74 -9.13 -5.96
N GLN A 42 23.32 -8.00 -5.56
CA GLN A 42 22.57 -6.85 -5.05
C GLN A 42 21.68 -6.23 -6.14
N LEU A 43 22.16 -6.11 -7.38
CA LEU A 43 21.37 -5.63 -8.51
C LEU A 43 20.22 -6.60 -8.86
N GLN A 44 20.48 -7.91 -8.85
CA GLN A 44 19.43 -8.92 -9.05
C GLN A 44 18.38 -8.89 -7.94
N LEU A 45 18.78 -8.66 -6.69
CA LEU A 45 17.87 -8.48 -5.57
C LEU A 45 16.99 -7.23 -5.75
N VAL A 46 17.57 -6.11 -6.19
CA VAL A 46 16.83 -4.87 -6.44
C VAL A 46 15.91 -5.00 -7.66
N GLN A 47 16.35 -5.65 -8.74
CA GLN A 47 15.55 -5.93 -9.94
C GLN A 47 14.40 -6.91 -9.68
N SER A 48 14.62 -7.92 -8.83
CA SER A 48 13.57 -8.85 -8.40
C SER A 48 12.65 -8.25 -7.32
N SER A 49 13.05 -7.14 -6.70
CA SER A 49 12.23 -6.44 -5.71
C SER A 49 11.11 -5.61 -6.35
N ARG A 50 10.03 -5.41 -5.60
CA ARG A 50 8.88 -4.57 -5.98
C ARG A 50 9.23 -3.09 -6.24
N TYR A 51 10.47 -2.66 -6.00
CA TYR A 51 10.84 -1.24 -5.96
C TYR A 51 11.19 -0.65 -7.33
N LEU A 52 11.62 -1.47 -8.30
CA LEU A 52 11.90 -1.02 -9.68
C LEU A 52 10.72 -1.18 -10.64
N VAL A 53 9.67 -1.91 -10.25
CA VAL A 53 8.46 -2.05 -11.05
C VAL A 53 7.66 -0.74 -11.00
N PRO A 54 7.26 -0.16 -12.16
CA PRO A 54 6.41 1.02 -12.19
C PRO A 54 5.14 0.79 -11.36
N ARG A 55 4.96 1.58 -10.30
CA ARG A 55 3.73 1.53 -9.52
C ARG A 55 2.60 2.04 -10.37
N GLN A 56 1.66 1.15 -10.72
CA GLN A 56 0.40 1.58 -11.30
C GLN A 56 -0.33 2.43 -10.25
N ARG A 57 -0.39 3.75 -10.48
CA ARG A 57 -1.16 4.64 -9.62
C ARG A 57 -2.60 4.14 -9.62
N ALA A 58 -3.15 3.97 -8.43
CA ALA A 58 -4.58 3.83 -8.31
C ALA A 58 -5.23 5.05 -8.94
N GLU A 59 -6.19 4.85 -9.84
CA GLU A 59 -7.10 5.92 -10.20
C GLU A 59 -7.78 6.35 -8.91
N VAL A 60 -7.42 7.53 -8.43
CA VAL A 60 -8.05 8.14 -7.27
C VAL A 60 -9.35 8.71 -7.79
N CYS A 61 -10.41 7.91 -7.72
CA CYS A 61 -11.75 8.43 -7.94
C CYS A 61 -12.06 9.35 -6.76
N THR A 62 -12.02 10.66 -6.99
CA THR A 62 -12.35 11.69 -5.99
C THR A 62 -13.84 11.70 -5.67
N LEU A 63 -14.66 11.10 -6.55
CA LEU A 63 -16.08 10.88 -6.36
C LEU A 63 -16.30 9.42 -5.99
N PHE A 64 -16.82 9.18 -4.79
CA PHE A 64 -17.16 7.84 -4.33
C PHE A 64 -18.48 7.40 -4.96
N LEU A 65 -18.41 6.88 -6.19
CA LEU A 65 -19.56 6.40 -6.94
C LEU A 65 -19.94 4.98 -6.49
N PRO A 66 -21.17 4.74 -6.01
CA PRO A 66 -21.61 3.43 -5.51
C PRO A 66 -21.41 2.33 -6.55
N ASP A 67 -21.81 2.58 -7.79
CA ASP A 67 -21.75 1.58 -8.86
C ASP A 67 -20.31 1.21 -9.23
N VAL A 68 -19.40 2.18 -9.14
CA VAL A 68 -17.99 1.95 -9.39
C VAL A 68 -17.41 1.05 -8.30
N PHE A 69 -17.66 1.37 -7.03
CA PHE A 69 -17.16 0.60 -5.89
C PHE A 69 -17.76 -0.82 -5.82
N LEU A 70 -19.07 -0.93 -6.03
CA LEU A 70 -19.80 -2.19 -5.86
C LEU A 70 -19.62 -3.12 -7.07
N TYR A 71 -19.47 -2.60 -8.29
CA TYR A 71 -19.50 -3.44 -9.50
C TYR A 71 -18.28 -3.31 -10.40
N SER A 72 -17.63 -2.14 -10.45
CA SER A 72 -16.64 -1.84 -11.51
C SER A 72 -15.18 -2.03 -11.09
N ILE A 73 -14.85 -1.86 -9.80
CA ILE A 73 -13.45 -2.05 -9.38
C ILE A 73 -13.01 -3.53 -9.47
N PRO A 74 -11.72 -3.85 -9.70
CA PRO A 74 -11.25 -5.24 -9.68
C PRO A 74 -11.39 -5.89 -8.30
N GLU A 75 -11.65 -7.21 -8.24
CA GLU A 75 -11.85 -7.96 -6.98
C GLU A 75 -10.66 -7.84 -6.03
N SER A 76 -9.43 -7.81 -6.56
CA SER A 76 -8.21 -7.60 -5.77
C SER A 76 -8.25 -6.28 -5.00
N ARG A 77 -8.57 -5.17 -5.67
CA ARG A 77 -8.64 -3.85 -5.04
C ARG A 77 -9.80 -3.73 -4.05
N PHE A 78 -10.92 -4.39 -4.34
CA PHE A 78 -12.03 -4.45 -3.40
C PHE A 78 -11.63 -5.18 -2.13
N ARG A 79 -10.97 -6.33 -2.27
CA ARG A 79 -10.45 -7.10 -1.13
C ARG A 79 -9.38 -6.34 -0.34
N ASP A 80 -8.57 -5.51 -0.98
CA ASP A 80 -7.61 -4.66 -0.25
C ASP A 80 -8.33 -3.65 0.66
N LYS A 81 -9.46 -3.10 0.21
CA LYS A 81 -10.27 -2.14 0.96
C LYS A 81 -11.17 -2.79 2.02
N THR A 82 -11.85 -3.88 1.69
CA THR A 82 -12.88 -4.49 2.54
C THR A 82 -12.43 -5.76 3.24
N ARG A 83 -11.26 -6.31 2.87
CA ARG A 83 -10.72 -7.61 3.34
C ARG A 83 -11.59 -8.82 3.03
N MET A 84 -12.56 -8.68 2.14
CA MET A 84 -13.47 -9.77 1.77
C MET A 84 -13.84 -9.73 0.29
N HIS A 85 -14.46 -10.82 -0.15
CA HIS A 85 -15.04 -10.91 -1.49
C HIS A 85 -16.31 -10.06 -1.60
N ARG A 86 -16.61 -9.57 -2.81
CA ARG A 86 -17.84 -8.79 -3.06
C ARG A 86 -19.11 -9.53 -2.68
N SER A 87 -19.19 -10.82 -3.01
CA SER A 87 -20.37 -11.64 -2.70
C SER A 87 -20.66 -11.68 -1.19
N SER A 88 -19.62 -11.88 -0.37
CA SER A 88 -19.73 -11.86 1.08
C SER A 88 -20.11 -10.48 1.61
N PHE A 89 -19.49 -9.43 1.06
CA PHE A 89 -19.82 -8.06 1.42
C PHE A 89 -21.28 -7.73 1.15
N THR A 90 -21.76 -7.98 -0.07
CA THR A 90 -23.16 -7.73 -0.46
C THR A 90 -24.14 -8.55 0.37
N ARG A 91 -23.78 -9.78 0.75
CA ARG A 91 -24.59 -10.58 1.67
C ARG A 91 -24.73 -9.89 3.03
N ILE A 92 -23.63 -9.46 3.64
CA ILE A 92 -23.65 -8.78 4.94
C ILE A 92 -24.46 -7.49 4.87
N VAL A 93 -24.29 -6.70 3.80
CA VAL A 93 -25.07 -5.47 3.60
C VAL A 93 -26.58 -5.76 3.62
N ARG A 94 -27.04 -6.79 2.90
CA ARG A 94 -28.46 -7.18 2.86
C ARG A 94 -29.00 -7.57 4.23
N GLU A 95 -28.22 -8.28 5.05
CA GLU A 95 -28.63 -8.65 6.41
C GLU A 95 -28.70 -7.44 7.35
N MET A 96 -27.94 -6.39 7.08
CA MET A 96 -27.91 -5.16 7.87
C MET A 96 -28.91 -4.11 7.40
N GLU A 97 -29.34 -4.15 6.14
CA GLU A 97 -30.11 -3.10 5.46
C GLU A 97 -31.41 -2.75 6.21
N ASP A 98 -32.10 -3.74 6.76
CA ASP A 98 -33.39 -3.54 7.44
C ASP A 98 -33.25 -3.14 8.93
N ASN A 99 -32.03 -3.11 9.47
CA ASN A 99 -31.83 -2.85 10.89
C ASN A 99 -31.85 -1.34 11.19
N PRO A 100 -32.73 -0.86 12.09
CA PRO A 100 -32.91 0.57 12.37
C PRO A 100 -31.66 1.24 12.95
N ILE A 101 -30.69 0.50 13.50
CA ILE A 101 -29.45 1.06 14.05
C ILE A 101 -28.60 1.74 12.97
N PHE A 102 -28.73 1.30 11.71
CA PHE A 102 -27.99 1.88 10.58
C PHE A 102 -28.73 3.03 9.89
N HIS A 103 -29.90 3.40 10.40
CA HIS A 103 -30.73 4.47 9.86
C HIS A 103 -30.99 5.54 10.91
N ASN A 104 -31.08 6.78 10.45
CA ASN A 104 -31.39 7.93 11.28
C ASN A 104 -32.40 8.81 10.56
N ASN A 105 -33.43 9.26 11.29
CA ASN A 105 -34.44 10.19 10.81
C ASN A 105 -34.11 11.66 11.19
N SER A 106 -32.86 12.09 11.00
CA SER A 106 -32.43 13.47 11.26
C SER A 106 -32.22 14.26 9.99
N TYR A 107 -32.14 15.59 10.12
CA TYR A 107 -31.80 16.52 9.03
C TYR A 107 -30.46 16.21 8.35
N CYS A 108 -29.55 15.53 9.04
CA CYS A 108 -28.32 14.99 8.47
C CYS A 108 -28.45 13.46 8.39
N PRO A 109 -28.89 12.90 7.24
CA PRO A 109 -29.07 11.46 7.11
C PRO A 109 -27.73 10.74 7.26
N GLN A 110 -27.78 9.54 7.84
CA GLN A 110 -26.61 8.65 7.84
C GLN A 110 -26.29 8.21 6.41
N ALA A 111 -25.01 7.90 6.16
CA ALA A 111 -24.59 7.29 4.91
C ALA A 111 -25.32 5.94 4.69
N PRO A 112 -25.49 5.48 3.44
CA PRO A 112 -26.11 4.17 3.20
C PRO A 112 -25.31 3.02 3.84
N VAL A 113 -26.01 1.94 4.23
CA VAL A 113 -25.46 0.83 5.05
C VAL A 113 -24.18 0.24 4.46
N TRP A 114 -24.15 0.02 3.15
CA TRP A 114 -22.97 -0.49 2.46
C TRP A 114 -21.75 0.44 2.61
N MET A 115 -21.95 1.76 2.61
CA MET A 115 -20.86 2.73 2.77
C MET A 115 -20.37 2.75 4.22
N GLN A 116 -21.29 2.68 5.19
CA GLN A 116 -20.93 2.56 6.61
C GLN A 116 -20.05 1.33 6.85
N LEU A 117 -20.44 0.18 6.29
CA LEU A 117 -19.67 -1.07 6.38
C LEU A 117 -18.31 -0.97 5.67
N ALA A 118 -18.27 -0.43 4.45
CA ALA A 118 -17.02 -0.26 3.70
C ALA A 118 -16.01 0.60 4.47
N VAL A 119 -16.46 1.71 5.06
CA VAL A 119 -15.62 2.58 5.89
C VAL A 119 -15.16 1.87 7.16
N ALA A 120 -16.05 1.14 7.84
CA ALA A 120 -15.69 0.38 9.03
C ALA A 120 -14.59 -0.66 8.73
N LEU A 121 -14.76 -1.43 7.66
CA LEU A 121 -13.79 -2.44 7.23
C LEU A 121 -12.46 -1.83 6.81
N ASP A 122 -12.49 -0.72 6.06
CA ASP A 122 -11.29 0.01 5.68
C ASP A 122 -10.54 0.50 6.92
N ARG A 123 -11.24 1.06 7.93
CA ARG A 123 -10.61 1.50 9.18
C ARG A 123 -10.03 0.34 9.99
N PHE A 124 -10.73 -0.79 10.10
CA PHE A 124 -10.21 -1.97 10.79
C PHE A 124 -9.00 -2.58 10.07
N ALA A 125 -8.96 -2.50 8.74
CA ALA A 125 -7.88 -3.02 7.91
C ALA A 125 -6.55 -2.26 8.04
N HIS A 126 -6.56 -1.01 8.49
CA HIS A 126 -5.40 -0.12 8.50
C HIS A 126 -4.83 0.15 9.91
N ASN A 127 -5.44 -0.39 10.97
CA ASN A 127 -5.00 -0.13 12.36
C ASN A 127 -3.97 -1.13 12.91
N GLY A 128 -3.33 -1.91 12.04
CA GLY A 128 -2.11 -2.65 12.38
C GLY A 128 -0.88 -1.73 12.32
N THR A 129 -0.66 -0.93 13.37
CA THR A 129 0.65 -0.32 13.70
C THR A 129 1.23 0.70 12.69
N SER A 130 0.54 1.82 12.44
CA SER A 130 1.20 3.14 12.25
C SER A 130 0.17 4.26 12.10
N SER A 131 0.11 5.12 13.10
CA SER A 131 -0.47 6.45 13.00
C SER A 131 0.28 7.25 11.92
N GLN A 132 -0.43 7.61 10.83
CA GLN A 132 -0.49 8.95 10.19
C GLN A 132 -1.14 8.79 8.79
N ARG A 133 -2.43 9.13 8.64
CA ARG A 133 -2.97 10.49 8.38
C ARG A 133 -2.94 10.81 6.88
N LEU A 134 -4.06 10.50 6.22
CA LEU A 134 -4.43 11.05 4.91
C LEU A 134 -4.45 12.58 5.03
N GLY A 135 -3.53 13.24 4.32
CA GLY A 135 -3.66 14.64 3.96
C GLY A 135 -4.74 14.78 2.89
N LEU A 136 -5.71 15.64 3.19
CA LEU A 136 -6.61 16.25 2.22
C LEU A 136 -5.82 17.03 1.17
#